data_AF-A0A1M6B0K4-F1
#
_entry.id   AF-A0A1M6B0K4-F1
#
_cell.length_a   1.000
_cell.length_b   1.000
_cell.length_c   1.000
_cell.angle_alpha   90.00
_cell.angle_beta   90.00
_cell.angle_gamma   90.00
#
_symmetry.space_group_name_H-M   'P 1'
#
loop_
_entity.id
_entity.type
_entity.pdbx_description
1 polymer ?
#
loop_
_entity_poly.entity_id
_entity_poly.type
_entity_poly.pdbx_seq_one_letter_code
_entity_poly.pdbx_strand_id
1 'polypeptide(L)'
;MDVTRYLVYIFVFLIVNTPIYLQLYRVFLKDKNPFAIISLTALYWFGAIFTENFIPFIAVSLLLYFYHLIRDEDESYMRDINVWKFDASSILNVTVMTLIVKTLLTVVNAIYISILSHFINGEVQPQEVVTDFYESGFLIRFILFFVIVIFAPFVEEYVFRYFLYDKVFLPRMPRGFAAALSAAIFTIAHYNLSGIPTFFGLALFCIRMYEKKGYFAAVTAHMAFNLSTIILLIFAGL
;
A
#
# COMPACT_ATOMS: atom_id res chain seq x y z
N MET A 1 21.76 -3.19 12.16
CA MET A 1 20.43 -2.56 12.35
C MET A 1 20.19 -2.38 13.83
N ASP A 2 19.71 -1.22 14.27
CA ASP A 2 19.29 -0.99 15.66
C ASP A 2 17.97 -1.74 15.96
N VAL A 3 17.72 -2.09 17.23
CA VAL A 3 16.57 -2.86 17.73
C VAL A 3 15.25 -2.27 17.24
N THR A 4 15.13 -0.94 17.22
CA THR A 4 13.96 -0.21 16.73
C THR A 4 13.61 -0.58 15.29
N ARG A 5 14.61 -0.69 14.40
CA ARG A 5 14.39 -1.00 12.99
C ARG A 5 13.94 -2.45 12.78
N TYR A 6 14.43 -3.38 13.60
CA TYR A 6 13.94 -4.77 13.59
C TYR A 6 12.47 -4.86 14.03
N LEU A 7 12.10 -4.15 15.10
CA LEU A 7 10.71 -4.12 15.58
C LEU A 7 9.76 -3.58 14.52
N VAL A 8 10.16 -2.50 13.83
CA VAL A 8 9.34 -1.93 12.76
C VAL A 8 9.27 -2.87 11.56
N TYR A 9 10.36 -3.51 11.15
CA TYR A 9 10.33 -4.50 10.07
C TYR A 9 9.36 -5.66 10.38
N ILE A 10 9.43 -6.23 11.59
CA ILE A 10 8.51 -7.29 12.02
C ILE A 10 7.07 -6.78 12.03
N PHE A 11 6.83 -5.58 12.56
CA PHE A 11 5.51 -4.96 12.57
C PHE A 11 4.94 -4.78 11.15
N VAL A 12 5.73 -4.22 10.24
CA VAL A 12 5.37 -4.01 8.82
C VAL A 12 5.08 -5.35 8.14
N PHE A 13 5.97 -6.33 8.34
CA PHE A 13 5.78 -7.66 7.79
C PHE A 13 4.46 -8.29 8.27
N LEU A 14 4.16 -8.24 9.56
CA LEU A 14 2.96 -8.82 10.13
C LEU A 14 1.69 -8.06 9.73
N ILE A 15 1.72 -6.72 9.72
CA ILE A 15 0.53 -5.93 9.40
C ILE A 15 0.13 -6.03 7.94
N VAL A 16 1.10 -6.27 7.04
CA VAL A 16 0.84 -6.52 5.62
C VAL A 16 0.38 -7.96 5.40
N ASN A 17 1.12 -8.94 5.91
CA ASN A 17 0.89 -10.34 5.53
C ASN A 17 -0.23 -11.03 6.31
N THR A 18 -0.48 -10.64 7.57
CA THR A 18 -1.53 -11.28 8.38
C THR A 18 -2.92 -11.08 7.78
N PRO A 19 -3.34 -9.85 7.37
CA PRO A 19 -4.63 -9.64 6.72
C PRO A 19 -4.83 -10.46 5.45
N ILE A 20 -3.80 -10.52 4.60
CA ILE A 20 -3.83 -11.26 3.33
C ILE A 20 -3.96 -12.76 3.62
N TYR A 21 -3.13 -13.30 4.51
CA TYR A 21 -3.18 -14.71 4.88
C TYR A 21 -4.52 -15.10 5.50
N LEU A 22 -5.09 -14.28 6.39
CA LEU A 22 -6.39 -14.55 6.99
C LEU A 22 -7.50 -14.64 5.94
N GLN A 23 -7.50 -13.75 4.95
CA GLN A 23 -8.45 -13.81 3.84
C GLN A 23 -8.18 -15.02 2.93
N LEU A 24 -6.91 -15.28 2.59
CA LEU A 24 -6.51 -16.45 1.80
C LEU A 24 -6.96 -17.75 2.46
N TYR A 25 -6.80 -17.85 3.78
CA TYR A 25 -7.27 -19.00 4.55
C TYR A 25 -8.79 -19.14 4.49
N ARG A 26 -9.51 -18.06 4.80
CA ARG A 26 -10.98 -18.04 4.82
C ARG A 26 -11.61 -18.37 3.47
N VAL A 27 -11.01 -17.90 2.37
CA VAL A 27 -11.59 -18.00 1.02
C VAL A 27 -11.13 -19.25 0.29
N PHE A 28 -9.85 -19.63 0.41
CA PHE A 28 -9.23 -20.63 -0.44
C PHE A 28 -8.72 -21.86 0.32
N LEU A 29 -8.11 -21.69 1.49
CA LEU A 29 -7.44 -22.81 2.18
C LEU A 29 -8.37 -23.62 3.08
N LYS A 30 -9.40 -23.01 3.70
CA LYS A 30 -10.23 -23.65 4.74
C LYS A 30 -10.88 -24.97 4.31
N ASP A 31 -11.17 -25.12 3.02
CA ASP A 31 -11.87 -26.28 2.45
C ASP A 31 -10.90 -27.30 1.82
N LYS A 32 -9.58 -27.08 1.96
CA LYS A 32 -8.54 -28.00 1.47
C LYS A 32 -8.19 -29.06 2.51
N ASN A 33 -7.56 -30.14 2.06
CA ASN A 33 -7.04 -31.15 2.98
C ASN A 33 -5.89 -30.58 3.86
N PRO A 34 -5.63 -31.16 5.06
CA PRO A 34 -4.64 -30.61 5.99
C PRO A 34 -3.23 -30.48 5.41
N PHE A 35 -2.81 -31.42 4.57
CA PHE A 35 -1.48 -31.38 3.94
C PHE A 35 -1.34 -30.17 3.00
N ALA A 36 -2.37 -29.91 2.19
CA ALA A 36 -2.42 -28.75 1.31
C ALA A 36 -2.44 -27.44 2.11
N ILE A 37 -3.19 -27.37 3.21
CA ILE A 37 -3.21 -26.20 4.10
C ILE A 37 -1.79 -25.93 4.60
N ILE A 38 -1.14 -26.90 5.24
CA ILE A 38 0.22 -26.74 5.80
C ILE A 38 1.21 -26.31 4.72
N SER A 39 1.19 -26.99 3.56
CA SER A 39 2.13 -26.72 2.47
C SER A 39 1.96 -25.33 1.89
N LEU A 40 0.72 -24.89 1.62
CA LEU A 40 0.43 -23.57 1.05
C LEU A 40 0.65 -22.45 2.07
N THR A 41 0.37 -22.70 3.35
CA THR A 41 0.71 -21.77 4.44
C THR A 41 2.21 -21.57 4.52
N ALA A 42 2.99 -22.65 4.54
CA ALA A 42 4.45 -22.57 4.56
C ALA A 42 4.97 -21.82 3.31
N LEU A 43 4.44 -22.13 2.13
CA LEU A 43 4.82 -21.47 0.88
C LEU A 43 4.54 -19.97 0.92
N TYR A 44 3.37 -19.55 1.42
CA TYR A 44 3.01 -18.14 1.51
C TYR A 44 3.93 -17.37 2.47
N TRP A 45 4.08 -17.84 3.71
CA TRP A 45 4.87 -17.12 4.72
C TRP A 45 6.35 -17.13 4.40
N PHE A 46 6.89 -18.26 3.94
CA PHE A 46 8.28 -18.33 3.49
C PHE A 46 8.49 -17.42 2.28
N GLY A 47 7.61 -17.51 1.28
CA GLY A 47 7.67 -16.66 0.09
C GLY A 47 7.61 -15.17 0.41
N ALA A 48 6.73 -14.76 1.32
CA ALA A 48 6.59 -13.36 1.73
C ALA A 48 7.86 -12.80 2.41
N ILE A 49 8.64 -13.64 3.11
CA ILE A 49 9.91 -13.20 3.72
C ILE A 49 10.97 -12.89 2.67
N PHE A 50 11.04 -13.66 1.58
CA PHE A 50 12.15 -13.58 0.62
C PHE A 50 11.84 -12.79 -0.66
N THR A 51 10.59 -12.43 -0.90
CA THR A 51 10.17 -11.86 -2.20
C THR A 51 9.50 -10.49 -2.08
N GLU A 52 9.66 -9.82 -0.93
CA GLU A 52 9.02 -8.54 -0.64
C GLU A 52 7.50 -8.62 -0.92
N ASN A 53 6.98 -7.77 -1.82
CA ASN A 53 5.57 -7.72 -2.18
C ASN A 53 5.16 -8.70 -3.29
N PHE A 54 6.05 -9.52 -3.86
CA PHE A 54 5.69 -10.39 -5.00
C PHE A 54 4.73 -11.53 -4.61
N ILE A 55 5.05 -12.33 -3.60
CA ILE A 55 4.15 -13.39 -3.10
C ILE A 55 2.84 -12.81 -2.52
N PRO A 56 2.88 -11.74 -1.71
CA PRO A 56 1.68 -11.02 -1.30
C PRO A 56 0.83 -10.53 -2.48
N PHE A 57 1.45 -10.03 -3.55
CA PHE A 57 0.76 -9.57 -4.75
C PHE A 57 0.05 -10.72 -5.48
N ILE A 58 0.69 -11.88 -5.61
CA ILE A 58 0.05 -13.08 -6.17
C ILE A 58 -1.15 -13.48 -5.31
N ALA A 59 -1.01 -13.50 -3.98
CA ALA A 59 -2.08 -13.86 -3.06
C ALA A 59 -3.27 -12.87 -3.13
N VAL A 60 -2.99 -11.56 -3.19
CA VAL A 60 -4.01 -10.52 -3.37
C VAL A 60 -4.69 -10.67 -4.73
N SER A 61 -3.94 -10.91 -5.81
CA SER A 61 -4.50 -11.13 -7.14
C SER A 61 -5.43 -12.34 -7.18
N LEU A 62 -5.05 -13.43 -6.51
CA LEU A 62 -5.86 -14.64 -6.34
C LEU A 62 -7.16 -14.35 -5.58
N LEU A 63 -7.06 -13.57 -4.48
CA LEU A 63 -8.20 -13.13 -3.69
C LEU A 63 -9.15 -12.23 -4.49
N LEU A 64 -8.62 -11.30 -5.29
CA LEU A 64 -9.41 -10.46 -6.18
C LEU A 64 -10.16 -11.33 -7.22
N TYR A 65 -9.48 -12.29 -7.84
CA TYR A 65 -10.08 -13.17 -8.84
C TYR A 65 -11.19 -14.06 -8.26
N PHE A 66 -10.88 -14.87 -7.25
CA PHE A 66 -11.84 -15.88 -6.77
C PHE A 66 -12.97 -15.31 -5.94
N TYR A 67 -12.71 -14.25 -5.19
CA TYR A 67 -13.65 -13.79 -4.17
C TYR A 67 -14.41 -12.54 -4.58
N HIS A 68 -13.78 -11.63 -5.32
CA HIS A 68 -14.37 -10.32 -5.59
C HIS A 68 -14.85 -10.14 -7.03
N LEU A 69 -14.39 -11.00 -7.97
CA LEU A 69 -14.83 -10.99 -9.37
C LEU A 69 -15.74 -12.16 -9.73
N ILE A 70 -15.61 -13.32 -9.06
CA ILE A 70 -16.35 -14.54 -9.38
C ILE A 70 -17.47 -14.84 -8.38
N ARG A 71 -17.29 -14.50 -7.10
CA ARG A 71 -18.25 -14.82 -6.04
C ARG A 71 -19.03 -13.56 -5.66
N ASP A 72 -20.17 -13.37 -6.30
CA ASP A 72 -21.10 -12.26 -6.06
C ASP A 72 -21.95 -12.51 -4.80
N GLU A 73 -21.33 -12.96 -3.69
CA GLU A 73 -22.04 -13.32 -2.46
C GLU A 73 -21.77 -12.27 -1.36
N ASP A 74 -22.75 -11.38 -1.18
CA ASP A 74 -23.28 -10.88 0.10
C ASP A 74 -22.34 -10.33 1.20
N GLU A 75 -21.06 -10.05 0.95
CA GLU A 75 -20.23 -9.23 1.86
C GLU A 75 -20.39 -7.73 1.55
N SER A 76 -21.64 -7.25 1.42
CA SER A 76 -21.96 -5.81 1.50
C SER A 76 -21.89 -5.36 2.96
N TYR A 77 -20.69 -5.20 3.48
CA TYR A 77 -20.52 -4.63 4.80
C TYR A 77 -20.48 -3.11 4.69
N MET A 78 -21.67 -2.52 4.76
CA MET A 78 -21.97 -1.10 5.04
C MET A 78 -21.93 -0.07 3.91
N ARG A 79 -21.59 -0.41 2.66
CA ARG A 79 -21.53 0.60 1.58
C ARG A 79 -22.44 0.27 0.40
N ASP A 80 -23.16 1.29 -0.07
CA ASP A 80 -24.02 1.23 -1.26
C ASP A 80 -23.24 1.26 -2.59
N ILE A 81 -21.90 1.16 -2.54
CA ILE A 81 -21.05 1.18 -3.73
C ILE A 81 -20.40 -0.18 -3.96
N ASN A 82 -20.34 -0.61 -5.22
CA ASN A 82 -19.51 -1.74 -5.61
C ASN A 82 -18.04 -1.29 -5.58
N VAL A 83 -17.35 -1.60 -4.49
CA VAL A 83 -15.93 -1.24 -4.28
C VAL A 83 -14.98 -1.91 -5.28
N TRP A 84 -15.44 -2.83 -6.12
CA TRP A 84 -14.65 -3.52 -7.15
C TRP A 84 -14.90 -2.99 -8.57
N LYS A 85 -15.99 -2.24 -8.78
CA LYS A 85 -16.30 -1.67 -10.09
C LYS A 85 -15.39 -0.49 -10.39
N PHE A 86 -14.72 -0.54 -11.54
CA PHE A 86 -13.84 0.54 -11.98
C PHE A 86 -13.91 0.72 -13.49
N ASP A 87 -14.22 1.94 -13.91
CA ASP A 87 -14.34 2.31 -15.32
C ASP A 87 -13.07 3.00 -15.85
N ALA A 88 -12.83 2.90 -17.15
CA ALA A 88 -11.61 3.44 -17.75
C ALA A 88 -11.51 4.99 -17.68
N SER A 89 -12.63 5.71 -17.71
CA SER A 89 -12.61 7.18 -17.59
C SER A 89 -12.28 7.63 -16.16
N SER A 90 -12.56 6.79 -15.17
CA SER A 90 -12.11 6.96 -13.80
C SER A 90 -10.60 6.86 -13.65
N ILE A 91 -9.89 6.08 -14.48
CA ILE A 91 -8.42 6.02 -14.47
C ILE A 91 -7.84 7.41 -14.71
N LEU A 92 -8.23 8.05 -15.83
CA LEU A 92 -7.68 9.34 -16.21
C LEU A 92 -7.97 10.41 -15.14
N ASN A 93 -9.22 10.47 -14.66
CA ASN A 93 -9.61 11.45 -13.64
C ASN A 93 -8.84 11.25 -12.33
N VAL A 94 -8.75 9.99 -11.85
CA VAL A 94 -7.99 9.67 -10.63
C VAL A 94 -6.51 10.02 -10.81
N THR A 95 -5.91 9.69 -11.95
CA THR A 95 -4.51 10.04 -12.24
C THR A 95 -4.28 11.55 -12.21
N VAL A 96 -5.13 12.34 -12.88
CA VAL A 96 -5.01 13.81 -12.88
C VAL A 96 -5.16 14.37 -11.47
N MET A 97 -6.18 13.93 -10.71
CA MET A 97 -6.35 14.33 -9.31
C MET A 97 -5.13 13.96 -8.45
N THR A 98 -4.55 12.78 -8.67
CA THR A 98 -3.36 12.32 -7.98
C THR A 98 -2.18 13.24 -8.23
N LEU A 99 -1.94 13.65 -9.49
CA LEU A 99 -0.82 14.55 -9.82
C LEU A 99 -0.97 15.93 -9.17
N ILE A 100 -2.21 16.44 -9.07
CA ILE A 100 -2.51 17.69 -8.35
C ILE A 100 -2.21 17.53 -6.87
N VAL A 101 -2.76 16.48 -6.23
CA VAL A 101 -2.53 16.18 -4.81
C VAL A 101 -1.05 15.96 -4.53
N LYS A 102 -0.35 15.24 -5.41
CA LYS A 102 1.09 15.02 -5.31
C LYS A 102 1.87 16.32 -5.29
N THR A 103 1.57 17.24 -6.21
CA THR A 103 2.23 18.55 -6.24
C THR A 103 2.05 19.29 -4.91
N LEU A 104 0.83 19.30 -4.38
CA LEU A 104 0.55 19.90 -3.07
C LEU A 104 1.31 19.21 -1.94
N LEU A 105 1.31 17.87 -1.92
CA LEU A 105 2.03 17.10 -0.90
C LEU A 105 3.54 17.30 -0.99
N THR A 106 4.11 17.44 -2.18
CA THR A 106 5.54 17.77 -2.35
C THR A 106 5.88 19.12 -1.73
N VAL A 107 5.04 20.14 -1.94
CA VAL A 107 5.23 21.47 -1.32
C VAL A 107 5.12 21.39 0.19
N VAL A 108 4.08 20.73 0.71
CA VAL A 108 3.90 20.52 2.15
C VAL A 108 5.08 19.76 2.75
N ASN A 109 5.57 18.71 2.07
CA ASN A 109 6.70 17.93 2.53
C ASN A 109 8.01 18.74 2.52
N ALA A 110 8.22 19.60 1.52
CA ALA A 110 9.38 20.49 1.47
C ALA A 110 9.39 21.49 2.65
N ILE A 111 8.23 22.09 2.97
CA ILE A 111 8.10 22.97 4.15
C ILE A 111 8.37 22.19 5.43
N TYR A 112 7.80 21.00 5.55
CA TYR A 112 8.02 20.12 6.70
C TYR A 112 9.49 19.74 6.87
N ILE A 113 10.19 19.33 5.81
CA ILE A 113 11.62 19.02 5.85
C ILE A 113 12.44 20.25 6.25
N SER A 114 12.11 21.44 5.73
CA SER A 114 12.77 22.69 6.11
C SER A 114 12.65 22.97 7.61
N ILE A 115 11.45 22.79 8.18
CA ILE A 115 11.22 22.94 9.62
C ILE A 115 11.96 21.85 10.40
N LEU A 116 11.82 20.59 9.98
CA LEU A 116 12.42 19.43 10.65
C LEU A 116 13.95 19.55 10.73
N SER A 117 14.59 20.07 9.69
CA SER A 117 16.04 20.29 9.64
C SER A 117 16.55 21.26 10.72
N HIS A 118 15.70 22.12 11.27
CA HIS A 118 16.07 23.02 12.37
C HIS A 118 16.06 22.33 13.73
N PHE A 119 15.37 21.19 13.85
CA PHE A 119 15.24 20.44 15.10
C PHE A 119 16.14 19.20 15.15
N ILE A 120 16.60 18.71 13.99
CA ILE A 120 17.45 17.53 13.90
C ILE A 120 18.87 17.95 13.52
N ASN A 121 19.82 17.61 14.40
CA ASN A 121 21.25 17.72 14.10
C ASN A 121 21.66 16.56 13.18
N GLY A 122 21.32 16.64 11.90
CA GLY A 122 21.65 15.61 10.91
C GLY A 122 20.93 15.78 9.57
N GLU A 123 21.41 15.09 8.54
CA GLU A 123 20.79 15.11 7.22
C GLU A 123 19.51 14.27 7.20
N VAL A 124 18.45 14.89 6.69
CA VAL A 124 17.16 14.24 6.48
C VAL A 124 17.30 13.21 5.37
N GLN A 125 17.25 11.93 5.73
CA GLN A 125 17.48 10.85 4.77
C GLN A 125 16.26 10.59 3.87
N PRO A 126 16.48 10.28 2.57
CA PRO A 126 15.42 9.78 1.70
C PRO A 126 14.95 8.40 2.16
N GLN A 127 13.87 7.91 1.56
CA GLN A 127 13.41 6.54 1.79
C GLN A 127 14.42 5.53 1.22
N GLU A 128 14.70 4.45 1.94
CA GLU A 128 15.70 3.44 1.55
C GLU A 128 15.45 2.89 0.14
N VAL A 129 14.20 2.57 -0.19
CA VAL A 129 13.83 2.07 -1.53
C VAL A 129 14.12 3.05 -2.66
N VAL A 130 14.14 4.36 -2.38
CA VAL A 130 14.49 5.40 -3.35
C VAL A 130 16.00 5.40 -3.57
N THR A 131 16.79 5.30 -2.49
CA THR A 131 18.24 5.14 -2.57
C THR A 131 18.61 3.86 -3.31
N ASP A 132 17.99 2.73 -2.96
CA ASP A 132 18.22 1.44 -3.62
C ASP A 132 17.90 1.51 -5.11
N PHE A 133 16.79 2.14 -5.50
CA PHE A 133 16.44 2.35 -6.90
C PHE A 133 17.50 3.19 -7.61
N TYR A 134 17.99 4.25 -6.97
CA TYR A 134 18.99 5.11 -7.56
C TYR A 134 20.36 4.43 -7.71
N GLU A 135 20.86 3.74 -6.70
CA GLU A 135 22.21 3.17 -6.70
C GLU A 135 22.30 1.86 -7.51
N SER A 136 21.16 1.25 -7.84
CA SER A 136 21.07 -0.03 -8.53
C SER A 136 21.40 0.02 -10.03
N GLY A 137 21.88 -1.11 -10.56
CA GLY A 137 21.99 -1.34 -12.01
C GLY A 137 20.64 -1.55 -12.71
N PHE A 138 20.63 -1.54 -14.04
CA PHE A 138 19.40 -1.59 -14.86
C PHE A 138 18.43 -2.72 -14.49
N LEU A 139 18.94 -3.96 -14.31
CA LEU A 139 18.09 -5.11 -14.01
C LEU A 139 17.41 -4.98 -12.63
N ILE A 140 18.12 -4.51 -11.62
CA ILE A 140 17.56 -4.33 -10.28
C ILE A 140 16.57 -3.15 -10.29
N ARG A 141 16.89 -2.04 -10.97
CA ARG A 141 15.94 -0.93 -11.18
C ARG A 141 14.65 -1.40 -11.85
N PHE A 142 14.75 -2.27 -12.84
CA PHE A 142 13.58 -2.85 -13.51
C PHE A 142 12.72 -3.66 -12.54
N ILE A 143 13.33 -4.51 -11.70
CA ILE A 143 12.59 -5.26 -10.66
C ILE A 143 11.95 -4.32 -9.64
N LEU A 144 12.70 -3.35 -9.13
CA LEU A 144 12.21 -2.37 -8.17
C LEU A 144 11.07 -1.52 -8.75
N PHE A 145 11.09 -1.20 -10.04
CA PHE A 145 9.98 -0.54 -10.71
C PHE A 145 8.67 -1.32 -10.54
N PHE A 146 8.66 -2.63 -10.79
CA PHE A 146 7.45 -3.45 -10.58
C PHE A 146 7.05 -3.51 -9.11
N VAL A 147 8.01 -3.66 -8.21
CA VAL A 147 7.75 -3.68 -6.76
C VAL A 147 7.09 -2.39 -6.31
N ILE A 148 7.66 -1.23 -6.66
CA ILE A 148 7.24 0.09 -6.19
C ILE A 148 5.95 0.56 -6.88
N VAL A 149 5.84 0.36 -8.19
CA VAL A 149 4.75 0.95 -9.00
C VAL A 149 3.55 0.00 -9.12
N ILE A 150 3.73 -1.31 -8.99
CA ILE A 150 2.66 -2.29 -9.24
C ILE A 150 2.39 -3.14 -8.01
N PHE A 151 3.36 -3.91 -7.51
CA PHE A 151 3.11 -4.89 -6.46
C PHE A 151 2.72 -4.24 -5.13
N ALA A 152 3.49 -3.25 -4.68
CA ALA A 152 3.23 -2.53 -3.44
C ALA A 152 1.85 -1.84 -3.45
N PRO A 153 1.47 -1.03 -4.47
CA PRO A 153 0.13 -0.43 -4.52
C PRO A 153 -1.03 -1.42 -4.42
N PHE A 154 -0.96 -2.57 -5.09
CA PHE A 154 -2.02 -3.58 -4.97
C PHE A 154 -2.08 -4.18 -3.56
N VAL A 155 -0.93 -4.58 -3.02
CA VAL A 155 -0.83 -5.21 -1.70
C VAL A 155 -1.26 -4.24 -0.60
N GLU A 156 -0.72 -3.03 -0.62
CA GLU A 156 -0.96 -2.02 0.41
C GLU A 156 -2.39 -1.50 0.38
N GLU A 157 -2.97 -1.21 -0.78
CA GLU A 157 -4.37 -0.77 -0.83
C GLU A 157 -5.32 -1.89 -0.38
N TYR A 158 -4.98 -3.16 -0.62
CA TYR A 158 -5.78 -4.29 -0.13
C TYR A 158 -5.75 -4.36 1.40
N VAL A 159 -4.55 -4.26 1.98
CA VAL A 159 -4.36 -4.31 3.43
C VAL A 159 -4.94 -3.09 4.13
N PHE A 160 -4.56 -1.89 3.71
CA PHE A 160 -4.84 -0.67 4.47
C PHE A 160 -6.24 -0.11 4.18
N ARG A 161 -6.75 -0.25 2.95
CA ARG A 161 -8.03 0.38 2.55
C ARG A 161 -9.15 -0.63 2.61
N TYR A 162 -9.00 -1.77 1.96
CA TYR A 162 -10.04 -2.80 2.01
C TYR A 162 -10.09 -3.49 3.40
N PHE A 163 -8.99 -4.05 3.90
CA PHE A 163 -9.06 -4.82 5.15
C PHE A 163 -9.10 -3.92 6.40
N LEU A 164 -8.06 -3.11 6.65
CA LEU A 164 -7.95 -2.34 7.89
C LEU A 164 -9.00 -1.22 7.96
N TYR A 165 -9.03 -0.33 6.98
CA TYR A 165 -9.98 0.78 6.98
C TYR A 165 -11.43 0.29 6.89
N ASP A 166 -11.79 -0.46 5.84
CA ASP A 166 -13.19 -0.81 5.57
C ASP A 166 -13.72 -1.95 6.44
N LYS A 167 -13.00 -3.08 6.52
CA LYS A 167 -13.50 -4.29 7.21
C LYS A 167 -13.32 -4.22 8.73
N VAL A 168 -12.24 -3.59 9.21
CA VAL A 168 -11.90 -3.54 10.64
C VAL A 168 -12.34 -2.24 11.30
N PHE A 169 -11.94 -1.09 10.79
CA PHE A 169 -12.13 0.18 11.50
C PHE A 169 -13.50 0.81 11.29
N LEU A 170 -13.93 0.98 10.04
CA LEU A 170 -15.16 1.70 9.70
C LEU A 170 -16.43 1.18 10.42
N PRO A 171 -16.62 -0.14 10.67
CA PRO A 171 -17.78 -0.64 11.42
C PRO A 171 -17.73 -0.37 12.92
N ARG A 172 -16.60 0.11 13.45
CA ARG A 172 -16.33 0.21 14.90
C ARG A 172 -16.04 1.63 15.38
N MET A 173 -15.85 2.59 14.48
CA MET A 173 -15.51 3.96 14.84
C MET A 173 -15.97 4.97 13.79
N PRO A 174 -16.07 6.27 14.14
CA PRO A 174 -16.46 7.32 13.20
C PRO A 174 -15.54 7.37 11.97
N ARG A 175 -16.12 7.60 10.80
CA ARG A 175 -15.43 7.61 9.49
C ARG A 175 -14.12 8.40 9.48
N GLY A 176 -14.14 9.63 10.01
CA GLY A 176 -12.95 10.48 10.08
C GLY A 176 -11.83 9.88 10.93
N PHE A 177 -12.18 9.27 12.08
CA PHE A 177 -11.21 8.62 12.95
C PHE A 177 -10.67 7.32 12.35
N ALA A 178 -11.53 6.50 11.71
CA ALA A 178 -11.10 5.32 10.97
C ALA A 178 -10.09 5.68 9.86
N ALA A 179 -10.36 6.77 9.14
CA ALA A 179 -9.49 7.23 8.05
C ALA A 179 -8.13 7.71 8.59
N ALA A 180 -8.15 8.54 9.64
CA ALA A 180 -6.94 9.03 10.28
C ALA A 180 -6.09 7.89 10.87
N LEU A 181 -6.73 6.90 11.51
CA LEU A 181 -6.04 5.75 12.10
C LEU A 181 -5.40 4.86 11.02
N SER A 182 -6.12 4.54 9.93
CA SER A 182 -5.53 3.78 8.82
C SER A 182 -4.37 4.53 8.16
N ALA A 183 -4.52 5.85 7.95
CA ALA A 183 -3.45 6.69 7.40
C ALA A 183 -2.23 6.75 8.31
N ALA A 184 -2.42 6.88 9.63
CA ALA A 184 -1.32 6.90 10.60
C ALA A 184 -0.54 5.58 10.60
N ILE A 185 -1.24 4.44 10.59
CA ILE A 185 -0.62 3.12 10.54
C ILE A 185 0.17 2.94 9.24
N PHE A 186 -0.39 3.36 8.10
CA PHE A 186 0.31 3.35 6.80
C PHE A 186 1.59 4.18 6.86
N THR A 187 1.54 5.40 7.39
CA THR A 187 2.71 6.28 7.53
C THR A 187 3.78 5.67 8.44
N ILE A 188 3.39 5.08 9.58
CA ILE A 188 4.33 4.42 10.50
C ILE A 188 5.00 3.23 9.81
N ALA A 189 4.26 2.48 8.98
CA ALA A 189 4.78 1.33 8.26
C ALA A 189 5.88 1.69 7.24
N HIS A 190 5.96 2.94 6.80
CA HIS A 190 7.03 3.41 5.90
C HIS A 190 8.35 3.73 6.61
N TYR A 191 8.32 3.83 7.95
CA TYR A 191 9.50 4.08 8.81
C TYR A 191 10.45 5.17 8.29
N ASN A 192 9.88 6.26 7.78
CA ASN A 192 10.66 7.34 7.18
C ASN A 192 10.13 8.68 7.69
N LEU A 193 10.95 9.34 8.52
CA LEU A 193 10.59 10.57 9.20
C LEU A 193 10.40 11.73 8.23
N SER A 194 11.15 11.75 7.13
CA SER A 194 11.17 12.81 6.13
C SER A 194 9.95 12.83 5.21
N GLY A 195 9.28 11.69 5.05
CA GLY A 195 8.10 11.51 4.21
C GLY A 195 6.78 11.46 4.97
N ILE A 196 6.75 11.72 6.29
CA ILE A 196 5.51 11.64 7.09
C ILE A 196 4.32 12.37 6.45
N PRO A 197 4.42 13.68 6.09
CA PRO A 197 3.32 14.39 5.43
C PRO A 197 2.90 13.74 4.11
N THR A 198 3.88 13.27 3.33
CA THR A 198 3.63 12.60 2.05
C THR A 198 2.87 11.29 2.23
N PHE A 199 3.34 10.38 3.07
CA PHE A 199 2.69 9.09 3.28
C PHE A 199 1.31 9.25 3.91
N PHE A 200 1.17 10.14 4.90
CA PHE A 200 -0.11 10.39 5.58
C PHE A 200 -1.12 11.02 4.61
N GLY A 201 -0.70 12.03 3.85
CA GLY A 201 -1.53 12.69 2.86
C GLY A 201 -1.94 11.77 1.72
N LEU A 202 -1.01 10.95 1.20
CA LEU A 202 -1.30 9.93 0.20
C LEU A 202 -2.32 8.92 0.73
N ALA A 203 -2.16 8.43 1.97
CA ALA A 203 -3.08 7.47 2.55
C ALA A 203 -4.50 8.03 2.70
N LEU A 204 -4.65 9.26 3.18
CA LEU A 204 -5.95 9.95 3.24
C LEU A 204 -6.57 10.12 1.84
N PHE A 205 -5.76 10.46 0.84
CA PHE A 205 -6.23 10.59 -0.53
C PHE A 205 -6.66 9.24 -1.13
N CYS A 206 -5.88 8.17 -0.93
CA CYS A 206 -6.27 6.82 -1.34
C CYS A 206 -7.55 6.36 -0.65
N ILE A 207 -7.73 6.63 0.65
CA ILE A 207 -9.00 6.37 1.36
C ILE A 207 -10.14 7.14 0.69
N ARG A 208 -9.93 8.42 0.36
CA ARG A 208 -10.93 9.24 -0.33
C ARG A 208 -11.32 8.68 -1.70
N MET A 209 -10.36 8.15 -2.46
CA MET A 209 -10.60 7.49 -3.75
C MET A 209 -11.31 6.15 -3.57
N TYR A 210 -10.87 5.34 -2.60
CA TYR A 210 -11.49 4.09 -2.21
C TYR A 210 -12.98 4.27 -1.88
N GLU A 211 -13.32 5.31 -1.13
CA GLU A 211 -14.70 5.61 -0.75
C GLU A 211 -15.57 6.15 -1.87
N LYS A 212 -14.98 6.74 -2.90
CA LYS A 212 -15.73 7.30 -4.03
C LYS A 212 -15.92 6.31 -5.17
N LYS A 213 -14.90 5.51 -5.42
CA LYS A 213 -14.74 4.74 -6.65
C LYS A 213 -14.20 3.33 -6.43
N GLY A 214 -13.96 2.92 -5.19
CA GLY A 214 -13.54 1.57 -4.85
C GLY A 214 -12.03 1.31 -4.89
N TYR A 215 -11.68 0.04 -4.68
CA TYR A 215 -10.33 -0.50 -4.59
C TYR A 215 -9.41 -0.06 -5.72
N PHE A 216 -9.82 -0.28 -6.98
CA PHE A 216 -8.96 0.03 -8.13
C PHE A 216 -8.71 1.54 -8.31
N ALA A 217 -9.58 2.40 -7.80
CA ALA A 217 -9.32 3.84 -7.79
C ALA A 217 -8.22 4.21 -6.79
N ALA A 218 -8.21 3.59 -5.61
CA ALA A 218 -7.14 3.78 -4.64
C ALA A 218 -5.81 3.22 -5.16
N VAL A 219 -5.84 2.03 -5.78
CA VAL A 219 -4.68 1.44 -6.47
C VAL A 219 -4.17 2.37 -7.57
N THR A 220 -5.05 2.85 -8.45
CA THR A 220 -4.65 3.77 -9.53
C THR A 220 -4.02 5.05 -8.98
N ALA A 221 -4.59 5.63 -7.94
CA ALA A 221 -4.01 6.80 -7.28
C ALA A 221 -2.60 6.52 -6.75
N HIS A 222 -2.42 5.41 -6.04
CA HIS A 222 -1.13 5.05 -5.48
C HIS A 222 -0.09 4.71 -6.58
N MET A 223 -0.48 3.93 -7.59
CA MET A 223 0.36 3.64 -8.76
C MET A 223 0.80 4.92 -9.47
N ALA A 224 -0.13 5.86 -9.73
CA ALA A 224 0.20 7.13 -10.37
C ALA A 224 1.13 8.00 -9.51
N PHE A 225 0.94 7.98 -8.19
CA PHE A 225 1.81 8.68 -7.24
C PHE A 225 3.25 8.13 -7.32
N ASN A 226 3.39 6.81 -7.25
CA ASN A 226 4.70 6.14 -7.27
C ASN A 226 5.37 6.23 -8.64
N LEU A 227 4.63 5.99 -9.72
CA LEU A 227 5.12 6.09 -11.10
C LEU A 227 5.68 7.49 -11.37
N SER A 228 4.96 8.54 -10.99
CA SER A 228 5.45 9.90 -11.18
C SER A 228 6.69 10.21 -10.33
N THR A 229 6.91 9.51 -9.20
CA THR A 229 8.15 9.66 -8.40
C THR A 229 9.30 9.02 -9.15
N ILE A 230 9.12 7.80 -9.65
CA ILE A 230 10.15 7.11 -10.44
C ILE A 230 10.50 7.89 -11.70
N ILE A 231 9.50 8.43 -12.42
CA ILE A 231 9.71 9.29 -13.59
C ILE A 231 10.57 10.51 -13.20
N LEU A 232 10.22 11.20 -12.12
CA LEU A 232 10.99 12.37 -11.66
C LEU A 232 12.42 11.98 -11.28
N LEU A 233 12.65 10.85 -10.62
CA LEU A 233 13.99 10.37 -10.28
C LEU A 233 14.82 10.09 -11.54
N ILE A 234 14.24 9.43 -12.54
CA ILE A 234 14.94 9.16 -13.81
C ILE A 234 15.30 10.45 -14.56
N PHE A 235 14.39 11.43 -14.61
CA PHE A 235 14.60 12.68 -15.36
C PHE A 235 15.43 13.72 -14.61
N ALA A 236 15.37 13.76 -13.28
CA ALA A 236 16.14 14.72 -12.49
C ALA A 236 17.66 14.43 -12.55
N GLY A 237 18.07 13.24 -13.03
CA GLY A 237 19.47 12.82 -13.05
C GLY A 237 20.10 12.79 -11.66
N LEU A 238 19.25 12.86 -10.62
CA LEU A 238 19.62 12.67 -9.24
C LEU A 238 19.88 11.22 -8.99
#